data_AF-A0A954SL41-F1
#
_entry.id   AF-A0A954SL41-F1
#
_cell.length_a   1.000
_cell.length_b   1.000
_cell.length_c   1.000
_cell.angle_alpha   90.00
_cell.angle_beta   90.00
_cell.angle_gamma   90.00
#
_symmetry.space_group_name_H-M   'P 1'
#
loop_
_entity.id
_entity.type
_entity.pdbx_description
1 polymer ?
#
loop_
_entity_poly.entity_id
_entity_poly.type
_entity_poly.pdbx_seq_one_letter_code
_entity_poly.pdbx_strand_id
1 'polypeptide(L)'
;MSSAPQSSGSSRSAETHADGPSAGIEWLNCLVPAVFGLLTFLMCIFPMRDTDFYWHVRTGELIWQNMAIPSIDLYTYTDFDKRWIDLHWGYQLLVAAVYHLGGVNGTILFKAACYTLAVMLGWYATGKRVSNWFKALIWFPSLIAISGRAYERPEMISLICLAATLWLLERIPKNPRLIWVVPGLLIVWTNFHALFVLGVVVCGAFVAGGLGLNLMARRSGFLADAQLPTKSLIVLGGLALAAPIINPYLEEGWLFPVELYRKFSVEHDFYSPRVGEFMQPKAFLDQTLAKRKMQGKSNGIEMLFAGEGMIFPFAEMAIFVIAVAACAYLLVKKRRVSLYR
;
A
#
# COMPACT_ATOMS: atom_id res chain seq x y z
N MET A 1 82.86 8.34 -25.43
CA MET A 1 82.52 8.84 -24.07
C MET A 1 81.42 9.86 -24.25
N SER A 2 80.22 9.63 -23.70
CA SER A 2 79.73 10.30 -22.47
C SER A 2 79.89 11.83 -22.59
N SER A 3 78.87 12.69 -22.56
CA SER A 3 77.68 12.75 -21.71
C SER A 3 76.93 14.03 -22.08
N ALA A 4 75.61 14.10 -21.91
CA ALA A 4 74.93 15.37 -21.69
C ALA A 4 73.83 15.19 -20.61
N PRO A 5 73.74 16.07 -19.59
CA PRO A 5 72.85 15.89 -18.45
C PRO A 5 71.52 16.63 -18.57
N GLN A 6 70.61 16.20 -17.70
CA GLN A 6 69.23 16.65 -17.52
C GLN A 6 69.10 18.11 -17.08
N SER A 7 68.01 18.75 -17.52
CA SER A 7 67.36 19.86 -16.80
C SER A 7 65.87 19.60 -16.67
N SER A 8 65.42 19.56 -15.41
CA SER A 8 64.07 19.44 -14.90
C SER A 8 63.19 20.67 -15.18
N GLY A 9 61.87 20.48 -15.34
CA GLY A 9 60.90 21.51 -14.97
C GLY A 9 59.53 21.47 -15.65
N SER A 10 58.51 21.13 -14.86
CA SER A 10 57.12 21.61 -14.98
C SER A 10 56.23 21.05 -16.11
N SER A 11 55.56 19.93 -15.85
CA SER A 11 54.19 19.72 -16.33
C SER A 11 53.22 19.74 -15.14
N ARG A 12 52.39 20.78 -15.08
CA ARG A 12 51.21 20.86 -14.22
C ARG A 12 50.28 19.69 -14.59
N SER A 13 50.16 18.70 -13.73
CA SER A 13 49.07 17.74 -13.77
C SER A 13 47.78 18.48 -13.44
N ALA A 14 46.91 18.63 -14.43
CA ALA A 14 45.55 19.10 -14.24
C ALA A 14 44.80 18.10 -13.33
N GLU A 15 44.66 18.45 -12.07
CA GLU A 15 43.68 17.83 -11.19
C GLU A 15 42.29 18.20 -11.74
N THR A 16 41.66 17.24 -12.42
CA THR A 16 40.24 17.31 -12.73
C THR A 16 39.49 17.22 -11.41
N HIS A 17 39.11 18.38 -10.86
CA HIS A 17 38.06 18.48 -9.87
C HIS A 17 36.81 17.81 -10.45
N ALA A 18 36.48 16.63 -9.95
CA ALA A 18 35.18 16.04 -10.18
C ALA A 18 34.16 16.94 -9.47
N ASP A 19 33.53 17.82 -10.23
CA ASP A 19 32.38 18.60 -9.78
C ASP A 19 31.38 17.62 -9.15
N GLY A 20 31.13 17.78 -7.84
CA GLY A 20 30.00 17.14 -7.18
C GLY A 20 28.70 17.51 -7.90
N PRO A 21 27.62 16.72 -7.73
CA PRO A 21 26.35 17.01 -8.37
C PRO A 21 25.96 18.47 -8.11
N SER A 22 25.82 19.25 -9.18
CA SER A 22 25.53 20.68 -9.09
C SER A 22 24.29 20.89 -8.21
N ALA A 23 24.37 21.82 -7.26
CA ALA A 23 23.30 22.10 -6.29
C ALA A 23 21.91 22.30 -6.94
N GLY A 24 21.88 22.65 -8.24
CA GLY A 24 20.69 22.74 -9.09
C GLY A 24 19.93 21.43 -9.36
N ILE A 25 20.53 20.25 -9.17
CA ILE A 25 19.86 18.95 -9.36
C ILE A 25 19.38 18.36 -8.02
N GLU A 26 20.01 18.74 -6.90
CA GLU A 26 19.66 18.21 -5.58
C GLU A 26 18.31 18.73 -5.08
N TRP A 27 17.97 20.01 -5.30
CA TRP A 27 16.66 20.54 -4.89
C TRP A 27 15.51 19.89 -5.67
N LEU A 28 15.71 19.54 -6.95
CA LEU A 28 14.73 18.77 -7.74
C LEU A 28 14.45 17.39 -7.13
N ASN A 29 15.44 16.79 -6.46
CA ASN A 29 15.26 15.52 -5.78
C ASN A 29 14.36 15.60 -4.54
N CYS A 30 14.21 16.79 -3.96
CA CYS A 30 13.29 17.08 -2.86
C CYS A 30 11.96 17.67 -3.35
N LEU A 31 11.99 18.48 -4.41
CA LEU A 31 10.82 19.17 -4.93
C LEU A 31 9.77 18.20 -5.47
N VAL A 32 10.16 17.24 -6.33
CA VAL A 32 9.21 16.32 -6.96
C VAL A 32 8.39 15.52 -5.92
N PRO A 33 9.00 14.83 -4.94
CA PRO A 33 8.23 14.15 -3.90
C PRO A 33 7.43 15.11 -3.02
N ALA A 34 7.93 16.33 -2.74
CA ALA A 34 7.19 17.31 -1.95
C ALA A 34 5.93 17.80 -2.68
N VAL A 35 6.04 18.13 -3.97
CA VAL A 35 4.91 18.51 -4.82
C VAL A 35 3.94 17.34 -4.95
N PHE A 36 4.42 16.12 -5.17
CA PHE A 36 3.56 14.94 -5.27
C PHE A 36 2.79 14.66 -3.97
N GLY A 37 3.46 14.78 -2.83
CA GLY A 37 2.83 14.67 -1.51
C GLY A 37 1.80 15.77 -1.26
N LEU A 38 2.11 17.01 -1.61
CA LEU A 38 1.18 18.13 -1.50
C LEU A 38 -0.05 17.94 -2.40
N LEU A 39 0.16 17.51 -3.65
CA LEU A 39 -0.94 17.22 -4.57
C LEU A 39 -1.84 16.10 -4.03
N THR A 40 -1.24 15.03 -3.49
CA THR A 40 -1.99 13.95 -2.84
C THR A 40 -2.84 14.47 -1.69
N PHE A 41 -2.25 15.29 -0.82
CA PHE A 41 -2.95 15.89 0.31
C PHE A 41 -4.14 16.74 -0.15
N LEU A 42 -3.91 17.68 -1.07
CA LEU A 42 -4.94 18.57 -1.58
C LEU A 42 -6.06 17.82 -2.30
N MET A 43 -5.75 16.76 -3.06
CA MET A 43 -6.76 15.93 -3.72
C MET A 43 -7.62 15.12 -2.76
N CYS A 44 -7.15 14.90 -1.52
CA CYS A 44 -7.93 14.22 -0.48
C CYS A 44 -8.80 15.20 0.34
N ILE A 45 -8.62 16.51 0.19
CA ILE A 45 -9.45 17.53 0.87
C ILE A 45 -10.74 17.73 0.08
N PHE A 46 -11.74 16.91 0.40
CA PHE A 46 -13.09 17.09 -0.10
C PHE A 46 -14.12 16.68 0.97
N PRO A 47 -15.37 17.17 0.88
CA PRO A 47 -16.40 16.87 1.85
C PRO A 47 -16.63 15.37 2.02
N MET A 48 -16.94 14.93 3.24
CA MET A 48 -17.26 13.54 3.52
C MET A 48 -18.50 13.12 2.72
N ARG A 49 -18.37 12.05 1.94
CA ARG A 49 -19.44 11.46 1.13
C ARG A 49 -19.81 10.04 1.55
N ASP A 50 -18.98 9.41 2.38
CA ASP A 50 -19.19 8.04 2.84
C ASP A 50 -20.21 8.03 3.98
N THR A 51 -21.34 7.37 3.75
CA THR A 51 -22.38 7.18 4.76
C THR A 51 -21.93 6.23 5.85
N ASP A 52 -20.99 5.34 5.52
CA ASP A 52 -20.46 4.32 6.40
C ASP A 52 -19.45 4.90 7.41
N PHE A 53 -19.15 6.19 7.39
CA PHE A 53 -18.22 6.72 8.39
C PHE A 53 -18.80 6.75 9.81
N TYR A 54 -20.08 7.11 9.95
CA TYR A 54 -20.65 7.42 11.26
C TYR A 54 -20.88 6.18 12.13
N TRP A 55 -21.12 5.00 11.55
CA TRP A 55 -21.18 3.76 12.35
C TRP A 55 -19.79 3.38 12.88
N HIS A 56 -18.70 3.69 12.16
CA HIS A 56 -17.35 3.51 12.71
C HIS A 56 -17.10 4.41 13.92
N VAL A 57 -17.47 5.69 13.84
CA VAL A 57 -17.38 6.62 14.98
C VAL A 57 -18.23 6.10 16.14
N ARG A 58 -19.49 5.75 15.87
CA ARG A 58 -20.41 5.26 16.90
C ARG A 58 -19.92 3.97 17.56
N THR A 59 -19.37 3.05 16.79
CA THR A 59 -18.80 1.81 17.35
C THR A 59 -17.57 2.11 18.20
N GLY A 60 -16.70 3.03 17.76
CA GLY A 60 -15.56 3.47 18.55
C GLY A 60 -15.96 4.09 19.89
N GLU A 61 -17.01 4.92 19.90
CA GLU A 61 -17.61 5.46 21.14
C GLU A 61 -18.12 4.35 22.06
N LEU A 62 -18.82 3.36 21.51
CA LEU A 62 -19.33 2.21 22.28
C LEU A 62 -18.20 1.37 22.87
N ILE A 63 -17.13 1.12 22.10
CA ILE A 63 -15.94 0.41 22.59
C ILE A 63 -15.31 1.19 23.75
N TRP A 64 -15.18 2.50 23.61
CA TRP A 64 -14.61 3.36 24.65
C TRP A 64 -15.47 3.38 25.92
N GLN A 65 -16.80 3.45 25.77
CA GLN A 65 -17.74 3.51 26.88
C GLN A 65 -17.83 2.18 27.64
N ASN A 66 -17.86 1.07 26.91
CA ASN A 66 -18.06 -0.27 27.48
C ASN A 66 -16.75 -0.97 27.81
N MET A 67 -15.60 -0.42 27.38
CA MET A 67 -14.28 -1.05 27.46
C MET A 67 -14.26 -2.48 26.88
N ALA A 68 -15.09 -2.71 25.87
CA ALA A 68 -15.32 -4.01 25.27
C ALA A 68 -15.64 -3.87 23.79
N ILE A 69 -15.15 -4.81 22.98
CA ILE A 69 -15.43 -4.84 21.54
C ILE A 69 -16.80 -5.51 21.33
N PRO A 70 -17.73 -4.88 20.58
CA PRO A 70 -19.01 -5.50 20.27
C PRO A 70 -18.84 -6.86 19.59
N SER A 71 -19.45 -7.89 20.15
CA SER A 71 -19.44 -9.25 19.60
C SER A 71 -20.73 -9.61 18.85
N ILE A 72 -21.69 -8.69 18.83
CA ILE A 72 -23.00 -8.84 18.19
C ILE A 72 -23.28 -7.65 17.27
N ASP A 73 -24.04 -7.89 16.22
CA ASP A 73 -24.50 -6.83 15.31
C ASP A 73 -25.55 -5.94 16.01
N LEU A 74 -25.21 -4.64 16.12
CA LEU A 74 -26.03 -3.62 16.76
C LEU A 74 -26.77 -2.72 15.75
N TYR A 75 -26.45 -2.83 14.46
CA TYR A 75 -26.88 -1.88 13.44
C TYR A 75 -27.91 -2.46 12.47
N THR A 76 -27.91 -3.79 12.28
CA THR A 76 -28.86 -4.44 11.38
C THR A 76 -30.26 -4.53 12.01
N TYR A 77 -31.21 -3.77 11.46
CA TYR A 77 -32.56 -3.64 12.00
C TYR A 77 -33.36 -4.96 12.03
N THR A 78 -33.26 -5.79 10.99
CA THR A 78 -34.09 -7.01 10.85
C THR A 78 -33.42 -8.30 11.30
N ASP A 79 -32.10 -8.26 11.56
CA ASP A 79 -31.29 -9.44 11.91
C ASP A 79 -30.25 -9.05 12.99
N PHE A 80 -30.76 -8.43 14.06
CA PHE A 80 -29.98 -8.08 15.24
C PHE A 80 -29.57 -9.34 16.02
N ASP A 81 -28.58 -9.23 16.91
CA ASP A 81 -28.02 -10.32 17.73
C ASP A 81 -27.22 -11.41 16.99
N LYS A 82 -26.89 -11.20 15.71
CA LYS A 82 -25.93 -12.06 15.01
C LYS A 82 -24.52 -11.81 15.51
N ARG A 83 -23.72 -12.88 15.57
CA ARG A 83 -22.29 -12.78 15.89
C ARG A 83 -21.60 -11.85 14.88
N TRP A 84 -20.91 -10.84 15.41
CA TRP A 84 -20.14 -9.90 14.62
C TRP A 84 -18.65 -10.01 14.97
N ILE A 85 -17.83 -10.28 13.95
CA ILE A 85 -16.37 -10.24 14.06
C ILE A 85 -15.94 -8.87 13.53
N ASP A 86 -15.55 -7.99 14.44
CA ASP A 86 -15.12 -6.64 14.09
C ASP A 86 -13.60 -6.48 14.15
N LEU A 87 -12.94 -6.74 13.03
CA LEU A 87 -11.51 -6.48 12.87
C LEU A 87 -11.17 -4.99 12.69
N HIS A 88 -12.18 -4.10 12.69
CA HIS A 88 -11.99 -2.66 12.55
C HIS A 88 -11.95 -1.93 13.89
N TRP A 89 -12.04 -2.64 15.02
CA TRP A 89 -12.17 -2.02 16.34
C TRP A 89 -11.06 -0.98 16.62
N GLY A 90 -9.81 -1.25 16.24
CA GLY A 90 -8.70 -0.32 16.44
C GLY A 90 -8.81 0.92 15.55
N TYR A 91 -9.30 0.73 14.32
CA TYR A 91 -9.63 1.83 13.41
C TYR A 91 -10.77 2.69 13.96
N GLN A 92 -11.83 2.08 14.46
CA GLN A 92 -13.00 2.76 15.01
C GLN A 92 -12.65 3.63 16.22
N LEU A 93 -11.84 3.10 17.15
CA LEU A 93 -11.30 3.88 18.27
C LEU A 93 -10.51 5.11 17.76
N LEU A 94 -9.66 4.91 16.75
CA LEU A 94 -8.87 6.00 16.18
C LEU A 94 -9.75 7.08 15.54
N VAL A 95 -10.72 6.72 14.72
CA VAL A 95 -11.58 7.72 14.06
C VAL A 95 -12.58 8.37 15.00
N ALA A 96 -13.06 7.66 16.04
CA ALA A 96 -13.86 8.28 17.09
C ALA A 96 -13.05 9.36 17.83
N ALA A 97 -11.80 9.08 18.19
CA ALA A 97 -10.92 10.06 18.83
C ALA A 97 -10.66 11.28 17.92
N VAL A 98 -10.35 11.06 16.64
CA VAL A 98 -10.16 12.15 15.67
C VAL A 98 -11.41 12.99 15.52
N TYR A 99 -12.58 12.35 15.42
CA TYR A 99 -13.86 13.04 15.27
C TYR A 99 -14.20 13.88 16.51
N HIS A 100 -13.95 13.38 17.73
CA HIS A 100 -14.16 14.20 18.94
C HIS A 100 -13.21 15.39 19.06
N LEU A 101 -11.98 15.28 18.54
CA LEU A 101 -10.98 16.36 18.61
C LEU A 101 -11.19 17.45 17.57
N GLY A 102 -11.60 17.10 16.34
CA GLY A 102 -11.66 18.04 15.22
C GLY A 102 -12.95 18.01 14.40
N GLY A 103 -13.93 17.19 14.79
CA GLY A 103 -15.17 16.98 14.04
C GLY A 103 -14.92 16.53 12.61
N VAL A 104 -15.84 16.90 11.72
CA VAL A 104 -15.75 16.60 10.28
C VAL A 104 -14.46 17.14 9.66
N ASN A 105 -14.05 18.36 10.01
CA ASN A 105 -12.84 18.98 9.46
C ASN A 105 -11.58 18.22 9.90
N GLY A 106 -11.51 17.82 11.18
CA GLY A 106 -10.44 16.99 11.70
C GLY A 106 -10.34 15.64 10.98
N THR A 107 -11.47 14.99 10.73
CA THR A 107 -11.53 13.74 9.95
C THR A 107 -11.01 13.92 8.52
N ILE A 108 -11.44 14.97 7.82
CA ILE A 108 -10.98 15.25 6.45
C ILE A 108 -9.46 15.46 6.40
N LEU A 109 -8.91 16.23 7.35
CA LEU A 109 -7.47 16.46 7.45
C LEU A 109 -6.71 15.18 7.81
N PHE A 110 -7.26 14.37 8.73
CA PHE A 110 -6.68 13.10 9.12
C PHE A 110 -6.60 12.11 7.96
N LYS A 111 -7.69 11.95 7.20
CA LYS A 111 -7.69 11.17 5.96
C LYS A 111 -6.63 11.65 4.99
N ALA A 112 -6.63 12.96 4.69
CA ALA A 112 -5.69 13.52 3.74
C ALA A 112 -4.25 13.24 4.16
N ALA A 113 -3.95 13.33 5.47
CA ALA A 113 -2.67 12.94 6.03
C ALA A 113 -2.38 11.43 5.86
N CYS A 114 -3.35 10.55 6.11
CA CYS A 114 -3.18 9.09 5.97
C CYS A 114 -2.84 8.67 4.53
N TYR A 115 -3.61 9.13 3.54
CA TYR A 115 -3.33 8.80 2.13
C TYR A 115 -2.00 9.40 1.67
N THR A 116 -1.69 10.63 2.09
CA THR A 116 -0.39 11.25 1.80
C THR A 116 0.75 10.43 2.41
N LEU A 117 0.62 9.99 3.66
CA LEU A 117 1.62 9.16 4.32
C LEU A 117 1.81 7.83 3.58
N ALA A 118 0.72 7.15 3.18
CA ALA A 118 0.80 5.91 2.41
C ALA A 118 1.58 6.10 1.10
N VAL A 119 1.23 7.14 0.32
CA VAL A 119 1.90 7.47 -0.94
C VAL A 119 3.37 7.81 -0.72
N MET A 120 3.69 8.63 0.28
CA MET A 120 5.07 9.03 0.55
C MET A 120 5.92 7.85 1.05
N LEU A 121 5.36 6.98 1.89
CA LEU A 121 6.04 5.74 2.28
C LEU A 121 6.31 4.84 1.08
N GLY A 122 5.34 4.68 0.18
CA GLY A 122 5.51 3.94 -1.08
C GLY A 122 6.58 4.57 -1.97
N TRP A 123 6.59 5.90 -2.08
CA TRP A 123 7.60 6.65 -2.82
C TRP A 123 9.01 6.38 -2.32
N TYR A 124 9.21 6.36 -1.00
CA TYR A 124 10.53 6.10 -0.39
C TYR A 124 10.86 4.61 -0.26
N ALA A 125 9.88 3.72 -0.36
CA ALA A 125 10.09 2.27 -0.44
C ALA A 125 10.85 1.89 -1.72
N THR A 126 10.60 2.59 -2.84
CA THR A 126 11.31 2.36 -4.11
C THR A 126 12.78 2.84 -4.12
N GLY A 127 13.24 3.53 -3.07
CA GLY A 127 14.65 3.94 -2.90
C GLY A 127 15.16 4.94 -3.95
N LYS A 128 16.48 5.16 -4.02
CA LYS A 128 17.10 6.12 -4.97
C LYS A 128 17.39 5.55 -6.36
N ARG A 129 17.00 4.30 -6.63
CA ARG A 129 17.36 3.57 -7.86
C ARG A 129 16.55 3.99 -9.08
N VAL A 130 15.39 4.60 -8.85
CA VAL A 130 14.48 5.10 -9.87
C VAL A 130 14.47 6.61 -9.77
N SER A 131 14.57 7.31 -10.90
CA SER A 131 14.49 8.77 -10.92
C SER A 131 13.12 9.23 -10.42
N ASN A 132 13.09 10.37 -9.72
CA ASN A 132 11.84 10.90 -9.16
C ASN A 132 10.79 11.19 -10.25
N TRP A 133 11.20 11.57 -11.46
CA TRP A 133 10.30 11.76 -12.60
C TRP A 133 9.64 10.46 -13.05
N PHE A 134 10.38 9.36 -13.12
CA PHE A 134 9.81 8.07 -13.50
C PHE A 134 8.88 7.53 -12.40
N LYS A 135 9.21 7.78 -11.12
CA LYS A 135 8.29 7.50 -10.02
C LYS A 135 7.01 8.31 -10.16
N ALA A 136 7.09 9.62 -10.41
CA ALA A 136 5.92 10.46 -10.61
C ALA A 136 5.02 9.90 -11.72
N LEU A 137 5.60 9.50 -12.85
CA LEU A 137 4.87 8.90 -13.97
C LEU A 137 4.16 7.59 -13.58
N ILE A 138 4.84 6.69 -12.85
CA ILE A 138 4.26 5.42 -12.40
C ILE A 138 3.15 5.62 -11.36
N TRP A 139 3.32 6.59 -10.45
CA TRP A 139 2.38 6.84 -9.36
C TRP A 139 1.22 7.76 -9.77
N PHE A 140 1.30 8.43 -10.93
CA PHE A 140 0.27 9.35 -11.40
C PHE A 140 -1.12 8.69 -11.56
N PRO A 141 -1.27 7.48 -12.13
CA PRO A 141 -2.57 6.80 -12.18
C PRO A 141 -3.15 6.52 -10.79
N SER A 142 -2.30 6.20 -9.82
CA SER A 142 -2.74 5.98 -8.43
C SER A 142 -3.28 7.26 -7.79
N LEU A 143 -2.67 8.41 -8.10
CA LEU A 143 -3.14 9.71 -7.63
C LEU A 143 -4.55 10.04 -8.17
N ILE A 144 -4.80 9.75 -9.45
CA ILE A 144 -6.13 9.89 -10.06
C ILE A 144 -7.14 8.99 -9.36
N ALA A 145 -6.79 7.72 -9.13
CA ALA A 145 -7.67 6.77 -8.47
C ALA A 145 -8.04 7.19 -7.03
N ILE A 146 -7.08 7.76 -6.28
CA ILE A 146 -7.32 8.28 -4.92
C ILE A 146 -8.26 9.49 -4.95
N SER A 147 -8.12 10.40 -5.90
CA SER A 147 -8.85 11.68 -5.94
C SER A 147 -10.39 11.55 -5.94
N GLY A 148 -10.93 10.40 -6.37
CA GLY A 148 -12.37 10.12 -6.38
C GLY A 148 -12.87 9.12 -5.34
N ARG A 149 -11.97 8.47 -4.59
CA ARG A 149 -12.30 7.35 -3.68
C ARG A 149 -11.55 7.41 -2.34
N ALA A 150 -10.90 8.53 -2.03
CA ALA A 150 -10.30 8.73 -0.71
C ALA A 150 -11.41 8.93 0.34
N TYR A 151 -11.99 7.82 0.79
CA TYR A 151 -13.03 7.79 1.81
C TYR A 151 -12.43 7.54 3.19
N GLU A 152 -13.24 7.80 4.21
CA GLU A 152 -12.86 7.68 5.61
C GLU A 152 -13.04 6.22 6.05
N ARG A 153 -12.30 5.33 5.38
CA ARG A 153 -12.42 3.89 5.51
C ARG A 153 -11.16 3.27 6.10
N PRO A 154 -11.27 2.10 6.77
CA PRO A 154 -10.11 1.39 7.33
C PRO A 154 -9.01 1.06 6.30
N GLU A 155 -9.38 1.00 5.01
CA GLU A 155 -8.46 0.84 3.88
C GLU A 155 -7.28 1.82 3.88
N MET A 156 -7.47 3.07 4.32
CA MET A 156 -6.38 4.05 4.35
C MET A 156 -5.24 3.62 5.27
N ILE A 157 -5.55 2.96 6.39
CA ILE A 157 -4.56 2.40 7.31
C ILE A 157 -3.86 1.20 6.67
N SER A 158 -4.60 0.38 5.90
CA SER A 158 -4.02 -0.75 5.17
C SER A 158 -3.01 -0.31 4.12
N LEU A 159 -3.27 0.80 3.44
CA LEU A 159 -2.32 1.36 2.47
C LEU A 159 -1.02 1.81 3.15
N ILE A 160 -1.11 2.45 4.32
CA ILE A 160 0.05 2.83 5.14
C ILE A 160 0.83 1.57 5.55
N CYS A 161 0.16 0.56 6.12
CA CYS A 161 0.79 -0.66 6.58
C CYS A 161 1.43 -1.47 5.43
N LEU A 162 0.79 -1.53 4.26
CA LEU A 162 1.34 -2.16 3.08
C LEU A 162 2.62 -1.44 2.60
N ALA A 163 2.55 -0.11 2.49
CA ALA A 163 3.68 0.71 2.08
C ALA A 163 4.85 0.60 3.08
N ALA A 164 4.56 0.61 4.38
CA ALA A 164 5.54 0.39 5.44
C ALA A 164 6.16 -1.02 5.38
N THR A 165 5.36 -2.06 5.10
CA THR A 165 5.85 -3.43 4.93
C THR A 165 6.84 -3.51 3.77
N LEU A 166 6.49 -2.97 2.60
CA LEU A 166 7.39 -2.91 1.44
C LEU A 166 8.68 -2.13 1.75
N TRP A 167 8.55 -0.99 2.44
CA TRP A 167 9.68 -0.17 2.86
C TRP A 167 10.64 -0.91 3.80
N LEU A 168 10.10 -1.72 4.73
CA LEU A 168 10.87 -2.57 5.64
C LEU A 168 11.57 -3.70 4.88
N LEU A 169 10.84 -4.44 4.05
CA LEU A 169 11.38 -5.57 3.27
C LEU A 169 12.53 -5.15 2.34
N GLU A 170 12.46 -3.94 1.77
CA GLU A 170 13.54 -3.39 0.95
C GLU A 170 14.83 -3.15 1.74
N ARG A 171 14.71 -2.86 3.05
CA ARG A 171 15.84 -2.49 3.94
C ARG A 171 16.37 -3.65 4.75
N ILE A 172 15.57 -4.68 5.00
CA ILE A 172 15.98 -5.85 5.78
C ILE A 172 17.29 -6.48 5.27
N PRO A 173 17.55 -6.64 3.96
CA PRO A 173 18.84 -7.17 3.48
C PRO A 173 20.06 -6.35 3.92
N LYS A 174 19.90 -5.03 4.10
CA LYS A 174 20.96 -4.13 4.57
C LYS A 174 21.00 -4.01 6.10
N ASN A 175 19.86 -4.17 6.75
CA ASN A 175 19.72 -4.13 8.21
C ASN A 175 18.77 -5.24 8.68
N PRO A 176 19.28 -6.47 8.92
CA PRO A 176 18.45 -7.62 9.28
C PRO A 176 17.65 -7.47 10.57
N ARG A 177 18.03 -6.54 11.46
CA ARG A 177 17.28 -6.26 12.70
C ARG A 177 15.85 -5.78 12.44
N LEU A 178 15.58 -5.23 11.26
CA LEU A 178 14.24 -4.76 10.87
C LEU A 178 13.20 -5.89 10.74
N ILE A 179 13.62 -7.16 10.70
CA ILE A 179 12.70 -8.31 10.73
C ILE A 179 11.78 -8.26 11.95
N TRP A 180 12.30 -7.80 13.09
CA TRP A 180 11.54 -7.74 14.35
C TRP A 180 10.45 -6.64 14.37
N VAL A 181 10.48 -5.70 13.43
CA VAL A 181 9.46 -4.65 13.31
C VAL A 181 8.24 -5.15 12.53
N VAL A 182 8.44 -6.07 11.58
CA VAL A 182 7.38 -6.65 10.74
C VAL A 182 6.22 -7.26 11.55
N PRO A 183 6.44 -8.10 12.58
CA PRO A 183 5.32 -8.65 13.36
C PRO A 183 4.53 -7.56 14.07
N GLY A 184 5.18 -6.56 14.67
CA GLY A 184 4.47 -5.44 15.31
C GLY A 184 3.56 -4.69 14.34
N LEU A 185 4.04 -4.45 13.12
CA LEU A 185 3.24 -3.82 12.06
C LEU A 185 2.03 -4.67 11.66
N LEU A 186 2.20 -5.99 11.53
CA LEU A 186 1.11 -6.91 11.17
C LEU A 186 0.08 -7.08 12.30
N ILE A 187 0.53 -7.05 13.57
CA ILE A 187 -0.36 -7.06 14.74
C ILE A 187 -1.22 -5.78 14.75
N VAL A 188 -0.62 -4.62 14.52
CA VAL A 188 -1.40 -3.38 14.40
C VAL A 188 -2.37 -3.49 13.22
N TRP A 189 -1.91 -3.97 12.07
CA TRP A 189 -2.75 -4.03 10.87
C TRP A 189 -3.97 -4.95 11.03
N THR A 190 -3.80 -6.17 11.57
CA THR A 190 -4.92 -7.12 11.76
C THR A 190 -6.03 -6.58 12.67
N ASN A 191 -5.69 -5.67 13.59
CA ASN A 191 -6.63 -5.04 14.51
C ASN A 191 -7.28 -3.76 13.95
N PHE A 192 -6.90 -3.36 12.74
CA PHE A 192 -7.44 -2.18 12.06
C PHE A 192 -8.23 -2.56 10.80
N HIS A 193 -7.80 -3.60 10.06
CA HIS A 193 -8.46 -3.99 8.83
C HIS A 193 -8.10 -5.41 8.35
N ALA A 194 -9.07 -6.10 7.74
CA ALA A 194 -8.91 -7.46 7.21
C ALA A 194 -7.88 -7.57 6.05
N LEU A 195 -7.51 -6.46 5.39
CA LEU A 195 -6.48 -6.48 4.34
C LEU A 195 -5.06 -6.74 4.84
N PHE A 196 -4.85 -7.02 6.14
CA PHE A 196 -3.56 -7.49 6.66
C PHE A 196 -3.00 -8.69 5.91
N VAL A 197 -3.89 -9.51 5.30
CA VAL A 197 -3.51 -10.64 4.45
C VAL A 197 -2.56 -10.24 3.31
N LEU A 198 -2.67 -9.01 2.79
CA LEU A 198 -1.74 -8.49 1.79
C LEU A 198 -0.31 -8.39 2.34
N GLY A 199 -0.16 -7.98 3.61
CA GLY A 199 1.12 -7.98 4.30
C GLY A 199 1.73 -9.38 4.41
N VAL A 200 0.90 -10.38 4.72
CA VAL A 200 1.31 -11.80 4.77
C VAL A 200 1.76 -12.28 3.40
N VAL A 201 0.98 -12.02 2.35
CA VAL A 201 1.28 -12.42 0.96
C VAL A 201 2.58 -11.77 0.48
N VAL A 202 2.77 -10.47 0.71
CA VAL A 202 3.99 -9.76 0.31
C VAL A 202 5.22 -10.29 1.06
N CYS A 203 5.11 -10.55 2.37
CA CYS A 203 6.19 -11.19 3.13
C CYS A 203 6.48 -12.61 2.60
N GLY A 204 5.45 -13.39 2.29
CA GLY A 204 5.58 -14.72 1.69
C GLY A 204 6.30 -14.69 0.34
N ALA A 205 5.92 -13.77 -0.55
CA ALA A 205 6.57 -13.57 -1.85
C ALA A 205 8.06 -13.17 -1.69
N PHE A 206 8.36 -12.30 -0.73
CA PHE A 206 9.73 -11.91 -0.42
C PHE A 206 10.57 -13.10 0.10
N VAL A 207 10.01 -13.89 1.02
CA VAL A 207 10.64 -15.09 1.59
C VAL A 207 10.87 -16.14 0.50
N ALA A 208 9.84 -16.48 -0.27
CA ALA A 208 9.92 -17.45 -1.37
C ALA A 208 10.97 -17.02 -2.42
N GLY A 209 10.94 -15.75 -2.82
CA GLY A 209 11.94 -15.20 -3.71
C GLY A 209 13.36 -15.28 -3.12
N GLY A 210 13.53 -14.99 -1.82
CA GLY A 210 14.80 -15.08 -1.10
C GLY A 210 15.34 -16.52 -1.08
N LEU A 211 14.51 -17.48 -0.68
CA LEU A 211 14.87 -18.89 -0.64
C LEU A 211 15.24 -19.43 -2.03
N GLY A 212 14.48 -19.05 -3.07
CA GLY A 212 14.78 -19.42 -4.45
C GLY A 212 16.15 -18.92 -4.90
N LEU A 213 16.52 -17.67 -4.58
CA LEU A 213 17.86 -17.16 -4.86
C LEU A 213 18.96 -17.90 -4.08
N ASN A 214 18.75 -18.16 -2.79
CA ASN A 214 19.73 -18.88 -1.96
C ASN A 214 19.97 -20.30 -2.51
N LEU A 215 18.93 -20.96 -3.04
CA LEU A 215 19.01 -22.28 -3.67
C LEU A 215 19.76 -22.23 -5.00
N MET A 216 19.47 -21.24 -5.85
CA MET A 216 20.17 -21.04 -7.12
C MET A 216 21.66 -20.76 -6.89
N ALA A 217 21.99 -19.85 -5.96
CA ALA A 217 23.37 -19.49 -5.62
C ALA A 217 24.19 -20.73 -5.19
N ARG A 218 23.59 -21.65 -4.42
CA ARG A 218 24.24 -22.91 -4.00
C ARG A 218 24.47 -23.89 -5.16
N ARG A 219 23.60 -23.90 -6.17
CA ARG A 219 23.67 -24.84 -7.30
C ARG A 219 24.55 -24.36 -8.44
N SER A 220 24.52 -23.07 -8.77
CA SER A 220 25.20 -22.51 -9.95
C SER A 220 26.41 -21.65 -9.61
N GLY A 221 26.77 -21.49 -8.33
CA GLY A 221 27.83 -20.56 -7.91
C GLY A 221 27.47 -19.09 -8.18
N PHE A 222 26.22 -18.79 -8.51
CA PHE A 222 25.76 -17.46 -8.86
C PHE A 222 25.72 -16.58 -7.60
N LEU A 223 26.67 -15.66 -7.49
CA LEU A 223 26.69 -14.63 -6.46
C LEU A 223 25.68 -13.53 -6.83
N ALA A 224 24.48 -13.58 -6.27
CA ALA A 224 23.60 -12.41 -6.24
C ALA A 224 23.96 -11.50 -5.05
N ASP A 225 23.65 -10.20 -5.17
CA ASP A 225 23.77 -9.18 -4.12
C ASP A 225 23.38 -9.70 -2.72
N ALA A 226 23.97 -9.11 -1.67
CA ALA A 226 23.75 -9.39 -0.24
C ALA A 226 22.39 -10.05 0.06
N GLN A 227 22.41 -11.38 0.20
CA GLN A 227 21.22 -12.19 0.46
C GLN A 227 21.03 -12.38 1.95
N LEU A 228 19.78 -12.40 2.40
CA LEU A 228 19.46 -12.77 3.77
C LEU A 228 19.74 -14.26 3.98
N PRO A 229 20.29 -14.65 5.14
CA PRO A 229 20.43 -16.05 5.49
C PRO A 229 19.08 -16.77 5.45
N THR A 230 19.07 -18.03 5.02
CA THR A 230 17.86 -18.88 4.99
C THR A 230 17.13 -18.91 6.34
N LYS A 231 17.88 -18.94 7.46
CA LYS A 231 17.30 -18.89 8.81
C LYS A 231 16.48 -17.61 9.03
N SER A 232 17.00 -16.45 8.61
CA SER A 232 16.31 -15.16 8.74
C SER A 232 15.04 -15.10 7.88
N LEU A 233 15.06 -15.70 6.69
CA LEU A 233 13.88 -15.80 5.83
C LEU A 233 12.80 -16.69 6.43
N ILE A 234 13.18 -17.82 7.04
CA ILE A 234 12.24 -18.70 7.75
C ILE A 234 11.65 -17.99 8.96
N VAL A 235 12.47 -17.29 9.74
CA VAL A 235 12.00 -16.49 10.90
C VAL A 235 11.01 -15.41 10.44
N LEU A 236 11.34 -14.65 9.40
CA LEU A 236 10.43 -13.64 8.85
C LEU A 236 9.11 -14.25 8.38
N GLY A 237 9.15 -15.39 7.66
CA GLY A 237 7.95 -16.09 7.20
C GLY A 237 7.08 -16.58 8.36
N GLY A 238 7.69 -17.20 9.37
CA GLY A 238 6.98 -17.66 10.57
C GLY A 238 6.35 -16.52 11.36
N LEU A 239 7.10 -15.43 11.58
CA LEU A 239 6.59 -14.23 12.26
C LEU A 239 5.45 -13.57 11.47
N ALA A 240 5.56 -13.49 10.15
CA ALA A 240 4.53 -12.88 9.31
C ALA A 240 3.22 -13.67 9.32
N LEU A 241 3.28 -15.01 9.43
CA LEU A 241 2.08 -15.85 9.54
C LEU A 241 1.46 -15.83 10.94
N ALA A 242 2.31 -15.82 11.98
CA ALA A 242 1.86 -15.90 13.36
C ALA A 242 1.36 -14.55 13.93
N ALA A 243 1.98 -13.44 13.53
CA ALA A 243 1.67 -12.12 14.07
C ALA A 243 0.18 -11.72 13.97
N PRO A 244 -0.52 -11.91 12.83
CA PRO A 244 -1.93 -11.53 12.72
C PRO A 244 -2.90 -12.33 13.59
N ILE A 245 -2.47 -13.46 14.18
CA ILE A 245 -3.27 -14.23 15.16
C ILE A 245 -3.46 -13.40 16.45
N ILE A 246 -2.59 -12.44 16.72
CA ILE A 246 -2.72 -11.55 17.89
C ILE A 246 -3.77 -10.48 17.58
N ASN A 247 -5.02 -10.89 17.73
CA ASN A 247 -6.22 -10.06 17.66
C ASN A 247 -7.28 -10.64 18.63
N PRO A 248 -8.32 -9.89 19.04
CA PRO A 248 -9.33 -10.33 19.99
C PRO A 248 -10.07 -11.63 19.60
N TYR A 249 -10.07 -11.99 18.32
CA TYR A 249 -10.76 -13.15 17.77
C TYR A 249 -9.82 -14.30 17.39
N LEU A 250 -8.51 -14.16 17.65
CA LEU A 250 -7.48 -15.18 17.42
C LEU A 250 -7.55 -15.81 16.02
N GLU A 251 -7.84 -17.11 15.96
CA GLU A 251 -7.92 -17.91 14.73
C GLU A 251 -9.06 -17.46 13.81
N GLU A 252 -10.19 -17.03 14.36
CA GLU A 252 -11.33 -16.59 13.57
C GLU A 252 -11.01 -15.28 12.86
N GLY A 253 -10.35 -14.35 13.56
CA GLY A 253 -9.86 -13.10 12.96
C GLY A 253 -8.80 -13.37 11.88
N TRP A 254 -7.94 -14.36 12.09
CA TRP A 254 -6.94 -14.79 11.09
C TRP A 254 -7.59 -15.39 9.84
N LEU A 255 -8.67 -16.17 10.01
CA LEU A 255 -9.44 -16.78 8.91
C LEU A 255 -10.44 -15.83 8.25
N PHE A 256 -10.74 -14.69 8.88
CA PHE A 256 -11.77 -13.77 8.42
C PHE A 256 -11.65 -13.35 6.93
N PRO A 257 -10.45 -13.08 6.37
CA PRO A 257 -10.33 -12.78 4.94
C PRO A 257 -10.80 -13.94 4.03
N VAL A 258 -10.64 -15.19 4.46
CA VAL A 258 -11.11 -16.39 3.72
C VAL A 258 -12.63 -16.49 3.80
N GLU A 259 -13.21 -16.22 4.98
CA GLU A 259 -14.66 -16.14 5.15
C GLU A 259 -15.27 -15.05 4.25
N LEU A 260 -14.63 -13.88 4.22
CA LEU A 260 -15.05 -12.75 3.41
C LEU A 260 -14.96 -13.06 1.91
N TYR A 261 -13.85 -13.67 1.47
CA TYR A 261 -13.70 -14.14 0.09
C TYR A 261 -14.80 -15.15 -0.28
N ARG A 262 -15.11 -16.10 0.60
CA ARG A 262 -16.18 -17.07 0.36
C ARG A 262 -17.55 -16.40 0.23
N LYS A 263 -17.89 -15.45 1.12
CA LYS A 263 -19.15 -14.69 1.07
C LYS A 263 -19.31 -13.91 -0.23
N PHE A 264 -18.23 -13.29 -0.72
CA PHE A 264 -18.30 -12.44 -1.92
C PHE A 264 -18.08 -13.17 -3.24
N SER A 265 -17.26 -14.23 -3.28
CA SER A 265 -16.90 -14.92 -4.54
C SER A 265 -17.60 -16.27 -4.72
N VAL A 266 -17.87 -17.01 -3.64
CA VAL A 266 -18.46 -18.36 -3.73
C VAL A 266 -19.97 -18.31 -3.53
N GLU A 267 -20.44 -17.50 -2.58
CA GLU A 267 -21.87 -17.27 -2.31
C GLU A 267 -22.41 -16.09 -3.15
N HIS A 268 -22.01 -16.08 -4.43
CA HIS A 268 -22.06 -14.96 -5.37
C HIS A 268 -23.48 -14.44 -5.65
N ASP A 269 -24.50 -15.30 -5.51
CA ASP A 269 -25.86 -15.06 -6.00
C ASP A 269 -26.59 -13.90 -5.31
N PHE A 270 -26.16 -13.49 -4.12
CA PHE A 270 -26.83 -12.43 -3.34
C PHE A 270 -26.10 -11.09 -3.33
N TYR A 271 -24.78 -11.07 -3.10
CA TYR A 271 -24.02 -9.84 -2.83
C TYR A 271 -23.46 -9.17 -4.10
N SER A 272 -22.84 -9.96 -4.98
CA SER A 272 -22.18 -9.48 -6.20
C SER A 272 -23.09 -8.69 -7.15
N PRO A 273 -24.36 -9.09 -7.40
CA PRO A 273 -25.25 -8.37 -8.32
C PRO A 273 -25.79 -7.03 -7.76
N ARG A 274 -25.70 -6.81 -6.45
CA ARG A 274 -26.37 -5.69 -5.75
C ARG A 274 -25.38 -4.63 -5.26
N VAL A 275 -24.14 -5.03 -5.00
CA VAL A 275 -23.08 -4.12 -4.57
C VAL A 275 -22.16 -3.87 -5.76
N GLY A 276 -22.17 -2.63 -6.26
CA GLY A 276 -21.41 -2.27 -7.47
C GLY A 276 -19.90 -2.51 -7.36
N GLU A 277 -19.35 -2.59 -6.15
CA GLU A 277 -17.94 -2.88 -5.85
C GLU A 277 -17.55 -4.34 -6.17
N PHE A 278 -18.50 -5.27 -6.07
CA PHE A 278 -18.24 -6.70 -6.26
C PHE A 278 -18.68 -7.21 -7.63
N MET A 279 -19.29 -6.34 -8.45
CA MET A 279 -19.68 -6.68 -9.81
C MET A 279 -18.46 -6.88 -10.71
N GLN A 280 -18.56 -7.86 -11.60
CA GLN A 280 -17.57 -8.03 -12.66
C GLN A 280 -17.52 -6.77 -13.54
N PRO A 281 -16.32 -6.34 -14.02
CA PRO A 281 -16.19 -5.12 -14.82
C PRO A 281 -17.11 -5.06 -16.04
N LYS A 282 -17.34 -6.21 -16.70
CA LYS A 282 -18.26 -6.32 -17.83
C LYS A 282 -19.72 -6.10 -17.40
N ALA A 283 -20.16 -6.78 -16.34
CA ALA A 283 -21.53 -6.64 -15.82
C ALA A 283 -21.81 -5.22 -15.34
N PHE A 284 -20.83 -4.58 -14.71
CA PHE A 284 -20.90 -3.17 -14.32
C PHE A 284 -21.09 -2.23 -15.52
N LEU A 285 -20.29 -2.44 -16.57
CA LEU A 285 -20.36 -1.64 -17.79
C LEU A 285 -21.72 -1.80 -18.48
N ASP A 286 -22.17 -3.04 -18.63
CA ASP A 286 -23.46 -3.37 -19.25
C ASP A 286 -24.63 -2.73 -18.48
N GLN A 287 -24.62 -2.80 -17.15
CA GLN A 287 -25.67 -2.19 -16.31
C GLN A 287 -25.66 -0.65 -16.37
N THR A 288 -24.47 -0.03 -16.39
CA THR A 288 -24.32 1.43 -16.48
C THR A 288 -24.79 1.96 -17.83
N LEU A 289 -24.44 1.27 -18.91
CA LEU A 289 -24.89 1.59 -20.27
C LEU A 289 -26.40 1.43 -20.41
N ALA A 290 -26.99 0.36 -19.83
CA ALA A 290 -28.43 0.15 -19.83
C ALA A 290 -29.18 1.27 -19.07
N LYS A 291 -28.68 1.68 -17.90
CA LYS A 291 -29.28 2.76 -17.09
C LYS A 291 -29.26 4.11 -17.82
N ARG A 292 -28.16 4.44 -18.54
CA ARG A 292 -28.08 5.67 -19.35
C ARG A 292 -28.93 5.62 -20.61
N LYS A 293 -29.07 4.46 -21.25
CA LYS A 293 -30.00 4.26 -22.38
C LYS A 293 -31.44 4.53 -21.95
N MET A 294 -31.82 4.13 -20.74
CA MET A 294 -33.13 4.46 -20.14
C MET A 294 -33.28 5.95 -19.79
N GLN A 295 -32.18 6.66 -19.51
CA GLN A 295 -32.16 8.10 -19.22
C GLN A 295 -31.97 8.98 -20.47
N GLY A 296 -31.96 8.42 -21.67
CA GLY A 296 -31.84 9.17 -22.93
C GLY A 296 -30.46 9.81 -23.17
N LYS A 297 -29.42 9.44 -22.40
CA LYS A 297 -28.06 9.99 -22.57
C LYS A 297 -27.23 9.06 -23.46
N SER A 298 -27.09 9.41 -24.74
CA SER A 298 -26.13 8.76 -25.64
C SER A 298 -24.83 9.56 -25.64
N ASN A 299 -23.73 9.02 -25.10
CA ASN A 299 -22.35 9.18 -25.60
C ASN A 299 -21.35 8.60 -24.60
N GLY A 300 -20.49 7.67 -25.05
CA GLY A 300 -19.51 6.96 -24.22
C GLY A 300 -18.29 7.79 -23.79
N ILE A 301 -18.10 9.00 -24.34
CA ILE A 301 -16.95 9.87 -24.01
C ILE A 301 -17.17 10.61 -22.69
N GLU A 302 -18.42 10.97 -22.34
CA GLU A 302 -18.74 11.51 -21.01
C GLU A 302 -18.47 10.52 -19.88
N MET A 303 -18.40 9.23 -20.18
CA MET A 303 -18.13 8.15 -19.22
C MET A 303 -16.76 8.31 -18.54
N LEU A 304 -15.77 8.88 -19.25
CA LEU A 304 -14.39 9.09 -18.76
C LEU A 304 -14.25 10.29 -17.81
N PHE A 305 -15.18 11.25 -17.89
CA PHE A 305 -15.07 12.55 -17.18
C PHE A 305 -16.21 12.81 -16.20
N ALA A 306 -17.39 12.22 -16.41
CA ALA A 306 -18.43 12.17 -15.40
C ALA A 306 -18.03 11.06 -14.42
N GLY A 307 -17.43 11.41 -13.29
CA GLY A 307 -17.02 10.51 -12.20
C GLY A 307 -18.13 9.64 -11.58
N GLU A 308 -19.25 9.46 -12.28
CA GLU A 308 -20.32 8.53 -12.03
C GLU A 308 -19.95 7.15 -12.59
N GLY A 309 -19.29 6.34 -11.76
CA GLY A 309 -19.31 4.88 -11.90
C GLY A 309 -18.06 4.24 -12.49
N MET A 310 -17.32 4.87 -13.42
CA MET A 310 -16.12 4.21 -13.99
C MET A 310 -14.91 4.14 -13.04
N ILE A 311 -14.90 4.89 -11.94
CA ILE A 311 -13.80 4.88 -10.97
C ILE A 311 -13.85 3.62 -10.08
N PHE A 312 -15.01 2.94 -10.00
CA PHE A 312 -15.25 1.88 -9.03
C PHE A 312 -14.43 0.60 -9.24
N PRO A 313 -14.44 -0.06 -10.42
CA PRO A 313 -13.63 -1.27 -10.62
C PRO A 313 -12.14 -0.97 -10.81
N PHE A 314 -11.77 0.29 -11.10
CA PHE A 314 -10.39 0.69 -11.40
C PHE A 314 -9.60 1.18 -10.18
N ALA A 315 -10.23 1.59 -9.09
CA ALA A 315 -9.54 2.04 -7.88
C ALA A 315 -9.00 0.86 -7.04
N GLU A 316 -9.72 -0.25 -6.97
CA GLU A 316 -9.16 -1.52 -6.47
C GLU A 316 -8.04 -2.02 -7.37
N MET A 317 -8.18 -1.85 -8.71
CA MET A 317 -7.05 -2.05 -9.62
C MET A 317 -5.90 -1.07 -9.35
N ALA A 318 -6.10 0.12 -8.80
CA ALA A 318 -5.01 1.06 -8.49
C ALA A 318 -4.23 0.62 -7.25
N ILE A 319 -4.90 0.10 -6.22
CA ILE A 319 -4.27 -0.56 -5.06
C ILE A 319 -3.57 -1.85 -5.52
N PHE A 320 -4.21 -2.61 -6.41
CA PHE A 320 -3.64 -3.77 -7.06
C PHE A 320 -2.48 -3.39 -7.98
N VAL A 321 -2.49 -2.23 -8.64
CA VAL A 321 -1.40 -1.71 -9.48
C VAL A 321 -0.29 -1.16 -8.61
N ILE A 322 -0.55 -0.59 -7.43
CA ILE A 322 0.49 -0.26 -6.45
C ILE A 322 1.14 -1.54 -5.92
N ALA A 323 0.33 -2.55 -5.56
CA ALA A 323 0.81 -3.84 -5.09
C ALA A 323 1.54 -4.62 -6.20
N VAL A 324 1.03 -4.61 -7.43
CA VAL A 324 1.61 -5.27 -8.61
C VAL A 324 2.79 -4.49 -9.14
N ALA A 325 2.81 -3.16 -9.12
CA ALA A 325 3.98 -2.37 -9.48
C ALA A 325 5.06 -2.49 -8.41
N ALA A 326 4.72 -2.55 -7.13
CA ALA A 326 5.67 -2.83 -6.05
C ALA A 326 6.19 -4.27 -6.11
N CYS A 327 5.32 -5.26 -6.34
CA CYS A 327 5.70 -6.66 -6.53
C CYS A 327 6.50 -6.86 -7.82
N ALA A 328 6.07 -6.29 -8.94
CA ALA A 328 6.79 -6.31 -10.21
C ALA A 328 8.14 -5.58 -10.08
N TYR A 329 8.21 -4.46 -9.35
CA TYR A 329 9.47 -3.79 -9.06
C TYR A 329 10.40 -4.66 -8.20
N LEU A 330 9.89 -5.33 -7.16
CA LEU A 330 10.66 -6.26 -6.32
C LEU A 330 11.09 -7.53 -7.08
N LEU A 331 10.27 -8.02 -8.01
CA LEU A 331 10.57 -9.15 -8.89
C LEU A 331 11.57 -8.76 -10.00
N VAL A 332 11.43 -7.57 -10.58
CA VAL A 332 12.35 -6.99 -11.58
C VAL A 332 13.69 -6.60 -10.95
N LYS A 333 13.71 -6.19 -9.68
CA LYS A 333 14.92 -5.95 -8.88
C LYS A 333 15.84 -7.18 -8.83
N LYS A 334 15.30 -8.41 -8.90
CA LYS A 334 16.09 -9.65 -8.99
C LYS A 334 16.51 -10.04 -10.41
N ARG A 335 16.03 -9.33 -11.44
CA ARG A 335 16.31 -9.59 -12.86
C ARG A 335 17.37 -8.69 -13.49
N ARG A 336 18.18 -7.94 -12.73
CA ARG A 336 19.53 -7.60 -13.21
C ARG A 336 20.43 -8.84 -13.12
N VAL A 337 20.03 -9.85 -13.89
CA VAL A 337 20.90 -10.87 -14.45
C VAL A 337 21.88 -10.09 -15.32
N SER A 338 23.11 -9.98 -14.87
CA SER A 338 24.21 -9.63 -15.76
C SER A 338 24.30 -10.78 -16.78
N LEU A 339 23.62 -10.62 -17.91
CA LEU A 339 23.82 -11.39 -19.14
C LEU A 339 25.04 -10.87 -19.94
N TYR A 340 25.87 -10.05 -19.30
CA TYR A 340 27.11 -9.52 -19.85
C TYR A 340 28.18 -9.62 -18.78
N ARG A 341 28.82 -10.78 -18.70
CA ARG A 341 30.25 -10.92 -18.43
C ARG A 341 30.74 -12.26 -18.93
#